data_AF-A0A3D4QQ17-F1
#
_entry.id   AF-A0A3D4QQ17-F1
#
_cell.length_a   1.000
_cell.length_b   1.000
_cell.length_c   1.000
_cell.angle_alpha   90.00
_cell.angle_beta   90.00
_cell.angle_gamma   90.00
#
_symmetry.space_group_name_H-M   'P 1'
#
loop_
_entity.id
_entity.type
_entity.pdbx_description
1 polymer ?
#
loop_
_entity_poly.entity_id
_entity_poly.type
_entity_poly.pdbx_seq_one_letter_code
_entity_poly.pdbx_strand_id
1 'polypeptide(L)'
;NLHRIQIDTEQFGCGADLPDKICPNCGQPYAKDGFDIPFEVFLGFKGDKVPDIDLNFSGEYQLAAHKYTEELFGEGHVFRAGTIGTIAEKTAFGFVKKYLESKEIEATNTEINRLVAGCTGVKRTTGQHPGGILVVPKSREIYEFTPIQHPADDKKSGIITSHFDFHAIHDTLVKLDLLGHDDPTVIRMLEDITKVDAKTITLGEETTMKLFSGTEPLKVKPEDINSPVGTFGVPEFGTQFVRQMLVDTKPTTFAELIRISGLSHGTDVWLNNAQELIRNEVAALPEVICTRDDIMIYLINRGLKPTEAFKIMESVRKGNGLTPEMEKVMEEKSIPKWYMDSCKKIKYMFPKAHAAAYVVMAFRIAWFKVYYPEAFYATYFTVRADDFDAALIMKGPEFVRESIKNLTSIGNELSAKEKNVLTILEVTLEMYMRNIGFVPIDLYMSDSSRFIITKEGIRPPLNALQGVGTNAAKSIVKEREQREFLSIEDMHDRTRVTKTVIEALKEQGVLDNLPETSQMSLFNFAFHSS
;
A
#
# COMPACT_ATOMS: atom_id res chain seq x y z
N ASN A 1 -25.30 -14.54 -21.47
CA ASN A 1 -25.21 -14.76 -22.92
C ASN A 1 -23.76 -15.07 -23.31
N LEU A 2 -23.38 -16.35 -23.27
CA LEU A 2 -22.02 -16.85 -23.55
C LEU A 2 -21.79 -16.99 -25.07
N HIS A 3 -21.55 -15.89 -25.76
CA HIS A 3 -20.92 -15.94 -27.09
C HIS A 3 -19.41 -15.85 -26.90
N ARG A 4 -18.69 -16.94 -27.16
CA ARG A 4 -17.22 -16.96 -27.08
C ARG A 4 -16.67 -16.27 -28.33
N ILE A 5 -15.87 -15.23 -28.13
CA ILE A 5 -15.11 -14.57 -29.19
C ILE A 5 -13.71 -15.18 -29.18
N GLN A 6 -13.18 -15.51 -30.36
CA GLN A 6 -11.77 -15.86 -30.50
C GLN A 6 -10.95 -14.56 -30.41
N ILE A 7 -10.10 -14.48 -29.40
CA ILE A 7 -9.26 -13.31 -29.13
C ILE A 7 -7.88 -13.60 -29.71
N ASP A 8 -7.33 -12.64 -30.47
CA ASP A 8 -5.95 -12.68 -30.91
C ASP A 8 -5.05 -12.17 -29.77
N THR A 9 -4.41 -13.12 -29.08
CA THR A 9 -3.50 -12.84 -27.97
C THR A 9 -2.15 -12.30 -28.41
N GLU A 10 -1.82 -12.35 -29.71
CA GLU A 10 -0.62 -11.70 -30.25
C GLU A 10 -0.87 -10.19 -30.44
N GLN A 11 -2.11 -9.81 -30.71
CA GLN A 11 -2.50 -8.40 -30.88
C GLN A 11 -2.83 -7.70 -29.56
N PHE A 12 -3.48 -8.39 -28.61
CA PHE A 12 -3.93 -7.79 -27.35
C PHE A 12 -3.34 -8.53 -26.14
N GLY A 13 -2.59 -7.79 -25.30
CA GLY A 13 -1.91 -8.37 -24.14
C GLY A 13 -2.84 -8.76 -22.98
N CYS A 14 -4.03 -8.15 -22.90
CA CYS A 14 -5.10 -8.58 -22.00
C CYS A 14 -6.48 -8.14 -22.51
N GLY A 15 -7.54 -8.68 -21.91
CA GLY A 15 -8.92 -8.40 -22.29
C GLY A 15 -9.32 -6.94 -22.12
N ALA A 16 -8.71 -6.21 -21.18
CA ALA A 16 -8.96 -4.78 -20.99
C ALA A 16 -8.52 -3.92 -22.19
N ASP A 17 -7.57 -4.41 -23.00
CA ASP A 17 -7.07 -3.73 -24.19
C ASP A 17 -7.96 -3.93 -25.42
N LEU A 18 -8.97 -4.81 -25.33
CA LEU A 18 -9.87 -5.06 -26.46
C LEU A 18 -10.71 -3.81 -26.77
N PRO A 19 -11.02 -3.56 -28.06
CA PRO A 19 -11.92 -2.47 -28.43
C PRO A 19 -13.34 -2.74 -27.92
N ASP A 20 -14.08 -1.67 -27.63
CA ASP A 20 -15.49 -1.79 -27.26
C ASP A 20 -16.30 -2.42 -28.40
N LYS A 21 -17.18 -3.37 -28.05
CA LYS A 21 -17.99 -4.10 -29.02
C LYS A 21 -19.37 -4.38 -28.45
N ILE A 22 -20.38 -4.31 -29.31
CA ILE A 22 -21.76 -4.68 -28.98
C ILE A 22 -22.00 -6.15 -29.35
N CYS A 23 -22.66 -6.89 -28.46
CA CYS A 23 -23.06 -8.27 -28.69
C CYS A 23 -24.07 -8.33 -29.85
N PRO A 24 -23.75 -9.02 -30.96
CA PRO A 24 -24.62 -9.06 -32.13
C PRO A 24 -25.94 -9.80 -31.90
N ASN A 25 -26.05 -10.58 -30.81
CA ASN A 25 -27.25 -11.36 -30.51
C ASN A 25 -28.23 -10.64 -29.57
N CYS A 26 -27.74 -9.87 -28.60
CA CYS A 26 -28.59 -9.23 -27.60
C CYS A 26 -28.46 -7.70 -27.54
N GLY A 27 -27.60 -7.10 -28.37
CA GLY A 27 -27.43 -5.65 -28.45
C GLY A 27 -26.76 -5.00 -27.23
N GLN A 28 -26.31 -5.79 -26.25
CA GLN A 28 -25.64 -5.28 -25.05
C GLN A 28 -24.12 -5.14 -25.28
N PRO A 29 -23.46 -4.14 -24.68
CA PRO A 29 -21.99 -4.07 -24.69
C PRO A 29 -21.35 -5.33 -24.11
N TYR A 30 -20.26 -5.79 -24.72
CA TYR A 30 -19.45 -6.87 -24.14
C TYR A 30 -18.69 -6.37 -22.90
N ALA A 31 -18.63 -7.22 -21.87
CA ALA A 31 -17.65 -7.05 -20.81
C ALA A 31 -16.27 -7.47 -21.31
N LYS A 32 -15.24 -6.75 -20.87
CA LYS A 32 -13.83 -7.03 -21.14
C LYS A 32 -13.21 -7.71 -19.93
N ASP A 33 -12.59 -8.88 -20.13
CA ASP A 33 -11.94 -9.64 -19.06
C ASP A 33 -10.91 -10.61 -19.63
N GLY A 34 -10.04 -11.14 -18.77
CA GLY A 34 -9.00 -12.11 -19.10
C GLY A 34 -7.61 -11.48 -19.15
N PHE A 35 -6.65 -12.08 -18.44
CA PHE A 35 -5.28 -11.55 -18.32
C PHE A 35 -4.21 -12.54 -18.78
N ASP A 36 -4.61 -13.68 -19.35
CA ASP A 36 -3.73 -14.76 -19.81
C ASP A 36 -2.69 -15.15 -18.74
N ILE A 37 -3.18 -15.75 -17.64
CA ILE A 37 -2.38 -16.16 -16.48
C ILE A 37 -2.45 -17.69 -16.38
N PRO A 38 -1.31 -18.40 -16.46
CA PRO A 38 -1.29 -19.85 -16.39
C PRO A 38 -1.52 -20.32 -14.95
N PHE A 39 -2.40 -21.32 -14.79
CA PHE A 39 -2.79 -21.84 -13.49
C PHE A 39 -1.63 -22.48 -12.74
N GLU A 40 -0.68 -23.06 -13.45
CA GLU A 40 0.47 -23.78 -12.90
C GLU A 40 1.42 -22.86 -12.14
N VAL A 41 1.33 -21.55 -12.30
CA VAL A 41 2.04 -20.58 -11.45
C VAL A 41 1.60 -20.68 -9.99
N PHE A 42 0.35 -21.11 -9.75
CA PHE A 42 -0.20 -21.31 -8.41
C PHE A 42 0.22 -22.66 -7.81
N LEU A 43 -0.16 -23.79 -8.43
CA LEU A 43 0.04 -25.15 -7.88
C LEU A 43 1.25 -25.93 -8.43
N GLY A 44 1.97 -25.38 -9.41
CA GLY A 44 2.90 -26.15 -10.21
C GLY A 44 2.20 -27.16 -11.13
N PHE A 45 2.98 -27.95 -11.84
CA PHE A 45 2.47 -28.98 -12.75
C PHE A 45 2.12 -30.30 -12.05
N LYS A 46 2.70 -30.55 -10.87
CA LYS A 46 2.55 -31.82 -10.14
C LYS A 46 1.82 -31.68 -8.81
N GLY A 47 1.38 -30.48 -8.43
CA GLY A 47 0.85 -30.23 -7.09
C GLY A 47 1.90 -30.38 -5.99
N ASP A 48 3.18 -30.24 -6.35
CA ASP A 48 4.34 -30.32 -5.45
C ASP A 48 4.63 -29.00 -4.73
N LYS A 49 3.84 -27.97 -5.01
CA LYS A 49 3.85 -26.68 -4.32
C LYS A 49 2.60 -26.57 -3.45
N VAL A 50 2.80 -26.22 -2.18
CA VAL A 50 1.72 -25.79 -1.28
C VAL A 50 1.61 -24.26 -1.42
N PRO A 51 0.55 -23.73 -2.06
CA PRO A 51 0.37 -22.29 -2.16
C PRO A 51 -0.42 -21.75 -0.96
N ASP A 52 -0.19 -20.48 -0.67
CA ASP A 52 -1.01 -19.70 0.24
C ASP A 52 -2.12 -18.99 -0.56
N ILE A 53 -3.20 -18.62 0.12
CA ILE A 53 -4.24 -17.73 -0.44
C ILE A 53 -4.13 -16.37 0.23
N ASP A 54 -3.79 -15.36 -0.57
CA ASP A 54 -3.65 -13.97 -0.14
C ASP A 54 -4.94 -13.18 -0.41
N LEU A 55 -5.45 -12.50 0.62
CA LEU A 55 -6.61 -11.64 0.54
C LEU A 55 -6.33 -10.31 1.24
N ASN A 56 -6.49 -9.22 0.49
CA ASN A 56 -6.40 -7.86 1.02
C ASN A 56 -7.78 -7.41 1.52
N PHE A 57 -7.92 -7.29 2.84
CA PHE A 57 -9.07 -6.67 3.50
C PHE A 57 -8.77 -5.22 3.86
N SER A 58 -9.82 -4.41 4.05
CA SER A 58 -9.66 -3.13 4.74
C SER A 58 -9.05 -3.37 6.11
N GLY A 59 -8.10 -2.53 6.53
CA GLY A 59 -7.51 -2.57 7.87
C GLY A 59 -8.56 -2.51 8.99
N GLU A 60 -9.68 -1.81 8.77
CA GLU A 60 -10.80 -1.73 9.71
C GLU A 60 -11.56 -3.07 9.85
N TYR A 61 -11.55 -3.91 8.80
CA TYR A 61 -12.30 -5.17 8.74
C TYR A 61 -11.43 -6.41 8.99
N GLN A 62 -10.11 -6.30 8.88
CA GLN A 62 -9.18 -7.42 8.97
C GLN A 62 -9.40 -8.29 10.22
N LEU A 63 -9.59 -7.65 11.38
CA LEU A 63 -9.84 -8.37 12.64
C LEU A 63 -11.15 -9.18 12.62
N ALA A 64 -12.19 -8.69 11.93
CA ALA A 64 -13.45 -9.42 11.77
C ALA A 64 -13.25 -10.64 10.85
N ALA A 65 -12.49 -10.48 9.76
CA ALA A 65 -12.14 -11.58 8.86
C ALA A 65 -11.32 -12.67 9.60
N HIS A 66 -10.38 -12.29 10.45
CA HIS A 66 -9.63 -13.24 11.29
C HIS A 66 -10.58 -14.01 12.21
N LYS A 67 -11.47 -13.33 12.95
CA LYS A 67 -12.41 -14.00 13.85
C LYS A 67 -13.34 -14.98 13.13
N TYR A 68 -13.77 -14.62 11.92
CA TYR A 68 -14.63 -15.50 11.13
C TYR A 68 -13.96 -16.82 10.75
N THR A 69 -12.62 -16.87 10.67
CA THR A 69 -11.92 -18.15 10.45
C THR A 69 -12.06 -19.12 11.63
N GLU A 70 -12.14 -18.62 12.87
CA GLU A 70 -12.40 -19.44 14.06
C GLU A 70 -13.82 -20.03 14.02
N GLU A 71 -14.81 -19.29 13.51
CA GLU A 71 -16.17 -19.80 13.29
C GLU A 71 -16.20 -20.90 12.22
N LEU A 72 -15.45 -20.74 11.12
CA LEU A 72 -15.42 -21.68 10.00
C LEU A 72 -14.71 -22.99 10.34
N PHE A 73 -13.52 -22.91 10.94
CA PHE A 73 -12.66 -24.07 11.17
C PHE A 73 -12.80 -24.65 12.59
N GLY A 74 -13.28 -23.85 13.55
CA GLY A 74 -13.45 -24.20 14.95
C GLY A 74 -12.37 -23.58 15.84
N GLU A 75 -12.76 -23.21 17.06
CA GLU A 75 -11.83 -22.75 18.10
C GLU A 75 -10.76 -23.82 18.36
N GLY A 76 -9.50 -23.40 18.48
CA GLY A 76 -8.35 -24.30 18.66
C GLY A 76 -7.83 -24.96 17.37
N HIS A 77 -8.45 -24.71 16.21
CA HIS A 77 -7.97 -25.17 14.90
C HIS A 77 -7.39 -24.05 14.03
N VAL A 78 -7.29 -22.84 14.58
CA VAL A 78 -6.81 -21.66 13.89
C VAL A 78 -5.88 -20.89 14.81
N PHE A 79 -4.70 -20.52 14.29
CA PHE A 79 -3.69 -19.78 15.05
C PHE A 79 -3.09 -18.67 14.19
N ARG A 80 -2.73 -17.55 14.79
CA ARG A 80 -1.93 -16.55 14.07
C ARG A 80 -0.51 -17.07 13.90
N ALA A 81 0.09 -16.88 12.73
CA ALA A 81 1.50 -17.17 12.55
C ALA A 81 2.33 -16.24 13.44
N GLY A 82 3.22 -16.81 14.26
CA GLY A 82 4.16 -16.05 15.10
C GLY A 82 5.32 -15.47 14.30
N THR A 83 5.92 -14.41 14.82
CA THR A 83 7.18 -13.85 14.30
C THR A 83 8.22 -13.72 15.39
N ILE A 84 9.49 -13.89 15.02
CA ILE A 84 10.63 -13.73 15.92
C ILE A 84 11.37 -12.45 15.50
N GLY A 85 11.27 -11.42 16.34
CA GLY A 85 11.99 -10.16 16.14
C GLY A 85 13.45 -10.32 16.54
N THR A 86 14.36 -10.19 15.58
CA THR A 86 15.81 -10.27 15.81
C THR A 86 16.46 -8.87 15.82
N ILE A 87 17.66 -8.78 16.36
CA ILE A 87 18.47 -7.56 16.30
C ILE A 87 18.96 -7.39 14.85
N ALA A 88 18.46 -6.37 14.16
CA ALA A 88 18.98 -5.93 12.86
C ALA A 88 20.18 -4.99 13.02
N GLU A 89 20.99 -4.83 11.96
CA GLU A 89 22.25 -4.08 11.98
C GLU A 89 22.14 -2.67 12.58
N LYS A 90 21.11 -1.89 12.19
CA LYS A 90 20.90 -0.53 12.72
C LYS A 90 20.69 -0.52 14.24
N THR A 91 19.99 -1.52 14.76
CA THR A 91 19.78 -1.66 16.21
C THR A 91 21.06 -2.12 16.90
N ALA A 92 21.75 -3.11 16.33
CA ALA A 92 23.05 -3.59 16.84
C ALA A 92 24.07 -2.44 16.90
N PHE A 93 24.15 -1.60 15.87
CA PHE A 93 25.01 -0.42 15.84
C PHE A 93 24.71 0.55 16.99
N GLY A 94 23.43 0.82 17.24
CA GLY A 94 23.01 1.64 18.38
C GLY A 94 23.41 1.03 19.74
N PHE A 95 23.33 -0.29 19.90
CA PHE A 95 23.76 -0.98 21.12
C PHE A 95 25.27 -0.94 21.31
N VAL A 96 26.04 -1.25 20.26
CA VAL A 96 27.51 -1.25 20.29
C VAL A 96 28.03 0.14 20.61
N LYS A 97 27.53 1.19 19.95
CA LYS A 97 27.93 2.58 20.24
C LYS A 97 27.67 2.97 21.68
N LYS A 98 26.44 2.77 22.18
CA LYS A 98 26.09 3.08 23.57
C LYS A 98 26.94 2.30 24.57
N TYR A 99 27.27 1.04 24.28
CA TYR A 99 28.14 0.24 25.13
C TYR A 99 29.56 0.82 25.18
N LEU A 100 30.16 1.09 24.02
CA LEU A 100 31.51 1.67 23.93
C LEU A 100 31.60 3.04 24.60
N GLU A 101 30.59 3.89 24.37
CA GLU A 101 30.44 5.19 25.06
C GLU A 101 30.37 5.02 26.57
N SER A 102 29.56 4.08 27.08
CA SER A 102 29.43 3.82 28.52
C SER A 102 30.70 3.25 29.17
N LYS A 103 31.61 2.72 28.36
CA LYS A 103 32.90 2.18 28.79
C LYS A 103 34.07 3.12 28.50
N GLU A 104 33.80 4.29 27.92
CA GLU A 104 34.82 5.25 27.47
C GLU A 104 35.87 4.60 26.55
N ILE A 105 35.45 3.63 25.73
CA ILE A 105 36.32 2.94 24.77
C ILE A 105 36.16 3.57 23.39
N GLU A 106 37.24 4.14 22.87
CA GLU A 106 37.32 4.51 21.46
C GLU A 106 37.65 3.27 20.62
N ALA A 107 36.72 2.90 19.73
CA ALA A 107 36.89 1.79 18.80
C ALA A 107 36.92 2.28 17.36
N THR A 108 37.71 1.62 16.52
CA THR A 108 37.70 1.87 15.08
C THR A 108 36.38 1.40 14.45
N ASN A 109 36.00 1.98 13.31
CA ASN A 109 34.81 1.53 12.57
C ASN A 109 34.86 0.03 12.23
N THR A 110 36.05 -0.54 11.99
CA THR A 110 36.22 -1.97 11.76
C THR A 110 35.81 -2.80 12.98
N GLU A 111 36.22 -2.39 14.18
CA GLU A 111 35.85 -3.10 15.41
C GLU A 111 34.36 -2.93 15.72
N ILE A 112 33.81 -1.72 15.50
CA ILE A 112 32.36 -1.48 15.63
C ILE A 112 31.60 -2.43 14.70
N ASN A 113 31.97 -2.52 13.42
CA ASN A 113 31.30 -3.38 12.45
C ASN A 113 31.42 -4.88 12.82
N ARG A 114 32.58 -5.31 13.33
CA ARG A 114 32.76 -6.68 13.85
C ARG A 114 31.80 -6.98 15.00
N LEU A 115 31.70 -6.07 15.97
CA LEU A 115 30.79 -6.21 17.12
C LEU A 115 29.32 -6.20 16.68
N VAL A 116 28.96 -5.32 15.75
CA VAL A 116 27.61 -5.24 15.17
C VAL A 116 27.22 -6.56 14.50
N ALA A 117 28.12 -7.14 13.70
CA ALA A 117 27.90 -8.45 13.08
C ALA A 117 27.69 -9.55 14.14
N GLY A 118 28.44 -9.52 15.25
CA GLY A 118 28.31 -10.47 16.36
C GLY A 118 27.00 -10.36 17.16
N CYS A 119 26.32 -9.20 17.12
CA CYS A 119 25.02 -9.00 17.78
C CYS A 119 23.81 -9.27 16.87
N THR A 120 24.00 -9.24 15.55
CA THR A 120 22.92 -9.32 14.58
C THR A 120 22.32 -10.73 14.54
N GLY A 121 21.00 -10.83 14.40
CA GLY A 121 20.27 -12.11 14.36
C GLY A 121 19.88 -12.68 15.72
N VAL A 122 20.40 -12.14 16.82
CA VAL A 122 19.98 -12.54 18.18
C VAL A 122 18.50 -12.18 18.39
N LYS A 123 17.72 -13.11 18.95
CA LYS A 123 16.30 -12.89 19.30
C LYS A 123 16.19 -11.74 20.31
N ARG A 124 15.26 -10.81 20.05
CA ARG A 124 14.93 -9.68 20.93
C ARG A 124 13.48 -9.75 21.42
N THR A 125 12.54 -10.04 20.54
CA THR A 125 11.10 -10.05 20.86
C THR A 125 10.37 -11.14 20.07
N THR A 126 9.09 -11.34 20.40
CA THR A 126 8.14 -12.13 19.60
C THR A 126 7.00 -11.22 19.16
N GLY A 127 6.37 -11.56 18.04
CA GLY A 127 5.26 -10.80 17.47
C GLY A 127 4.29 -11.70 16.72
N GLN A 128 3.50 -11.06 15.86
CA GLN A 128 2.51 -11.72 15.02
C GLN A 128 2.78 -11.41 13.54
N HIS A 129 2.43 -12.35 12.66
CA HIS A 129 2.43 -12.13 11.23
C HIS A 129 1.33 -11.11 10.88
N PRO A 130 1.54 -10.22 9.90
CA PRO A 130 0.59 -9.16 9.56
C PRO A 130 -0.81 -9.65 9.19
N GLY A 131 -0.96 -10.87 8.66
CA GLY A 131 -2.27 -11.44 8.34
C GLY A 131 -2.31 -12.97 8.26
N GLY A 132 -1.22 -13.64 8.66
CA GLY A 132 -1.04 -15.07 8.43
C GLY A 132 -1.81 -15.89 9.44
N ILE A 133 -2.77 -16.65 8.95
CA ILE A 133 -3.61 -17.54 9.74
C ILE A 133 -3.28 -18.99 9.38
N LEU A 134 -2.79 -19.74 10.36
CA LEU A 134 -2.49 -21.17 10.24
C LEU A 134 -3.75 -21.97 10.49
N VAL A 135 -4.06 -22.91 9.59
CA VAL A 135 -5.23 -23.79 9.72
C VAL A 135 -4.76 -25.20 10.05
N VAL A 136 -5.17 -25.69 11.23
CA VAL A 136 -4.87 -27.06 11.70
C VAL A 136 -6.02 -27.99 11.28
N PRO A 137 -5.74 -29.12 10.58
CA PRO A 137 -6.77 -30.08 10.24
C PRO A 137 -7.53 -30.58 11.48
N LYS A 138 -8.84 -30.78 11.37
CA LYS A 138 -9.70 -31.23 12.50
C LYS A 138 -9.27 -32.56 13.12
N SER A 139 -8.55 -33.39 12.37
CA SER A 139 -8.03 -34.69 12.83
C SER A 139 -6.64 -34.60 13.47
N ARG A 140 -6.12 -33.39 13.71
CA ARG A 140 -4.75 -33.13 14.17
C ARG A 140 -4.76 -32.05 15.25
N GLU A 141 -3.68 -31.97 16.01
CA GLU A 141 -3.46 -30.95 17.03
C GLU A 141 -2.28 -30.04 16.67
N ILE A 142 -2.34 -28.77 17.09
CA ILE A 142 -1.27 -27.80 16.81
C ILE A 142 0.10 -28.26 17.36
N TYR A 143 0.09 -29.00 18.47
CA TYR A 143 1.30 -29.49 19.16
C TYR A 143 2.06 -30.55 18.36
N GLU A 144 1.45 -31.15 17.33
CA GLU A 144 2.16 -32.01 16.36
C GLU A 144 3.12 -31.20 15.47
N PHE A 145 2.90 -29.88 15.35
CA PHE A 145 3.64 -28.99 14.44
C PHE A 145 4.48 -27.96 15.19
N THR A 146 3.93 -27.32 16.22
CA THR A 146 4.60 -26.22 16.92
C THR A 146 4.00 -25.98 18.31
N PRO A 147 4.81 -25.53 19.29
CA PRO A 147 4.26 -24.92 20.51
C PRO A 147 3.45 -23.65 20.18
N ILE A 148 2.66 -23.18 21.14
CA ILE A 148 1.90 -21.92 21.03
C ILE A 148 2.30 -20.94 22.12
N GLN A 149 2.06 -19.66 21.89
CA GLN A 149 2.34 -18.59 22.84
C GLN A 149 1.46 -17.35 22.59
N HIS A 150 1.69 -16.28 23.34
CA HIS A 150 1.15 -14.95 23.05
C HIS A 150 2.23 -14.09 22.34
N PRO A 151 1.83 -13.20 21.42
CA PRO A 151 2.75 -12.24 20.84
C PRO A 151 3.23 -11.27 21.93
N ALA A 152 4.54 -11.02 22.00
CA ALA A 152 5.18 -10.19 23.02
C ALA A 152 4.79 -10.54 24.48
N ASP A 153 4.40 -11.80 24.74
CA ASP A 153 3.91 -12.28 26.03
C ASP A 153 2.65 -11.54 26.57
N ASP A 154 1.92 -10.82 25.71
CA ASP A 154 0.72 -10.08 26.11
C ASP A 154 -0.51 -10.98 26.16
N LYS A 155 -0.78 -11.52 27.35
CA LYS A 155 -1.96 -12.34 27.65
C LYS A 155 -3.28 -11.56 27.54
N LYS A 156 -3.27 -10.22 27.61
CA LYS A 156 -4.50 -9.41 27.56
C LYS A 156 -5.06 -9.29 26.15
N SER A 157 -4.20 -9.46 25.14
CA SER A 157 -4.61 -9.40 23.73
C SER A 157 -5.60 -10.51 23.33
N GLY A 158 -5.58 -11.65 24.04
CA GLY A 158 -6.34 -12.86 23.68
C GLY A 158 -5.83 -13.57 22.42
N ILE A 159 -4.82 -13.03 21.75
CA ILE A 159 -4.28 -13.57 20.51
C ILE A 159 -3.29 -14.69 20.83
N ILE A 160 -3.47 -15.84 20.18
CA ILE A 160 -2.56 -16.99 20.27
C ILE A 160 -1.78 -17.09 18.96
N THR A 161 -0.45 -17.20 19.07
CA THR A 161 0.46 -17.38 17.94
C THR A 161 1.19 -18.71 17.99
N SER A 162 1.61 -19.22 16.82
CA SER A 162 2.62 -20.27 16.76
C SER A 162 3.94 -19.80 17.38
N HIS A 163 4.67 -20.72 18.03
CA HIS A 163 6.00 -20.42 18.57
C HIS A 163 7.06 -20.43 17.48
N PHE A 164 6.95 -21.37 16.54
CA PHE A 164 7.73 -21.33 15.31
C PHE A 164 7.14 -20.29 14.37
N ASP A 165 8.03 -19.57 13.68
CA ASP A 165 7.60 -18.77 12.54
C ASP A 165 7.15 -19.68 11.39
N PHE A 166 6.42 -19.11 10.43
CA PHE A 166 5.85 -19.88 9.32
C PHE A 166 6.93 -20.54 8.44
N HIS A 167 8.13 -19.98 8.32
CA HIS A 167 9.17 -20.54 7.46
C HIS A 167 9.58 -21.94 7.94
N ALA A 168 9.57 -22.18 9.26
CA ALA A 168 9.88 -23.47 9.84
C ALA A 168 8.77 -24.55 9.62
N ILE A 169 7.55 -24.14 9.26
CA ILE A 169 6.38 -25.03 9.12
C ILE A 169 5.65 -24.87 7.77
N HIS A 170 6.27 -24.22 6.79
CA HIS A 170 5.67 -23.86 5.51
C HIS A 170 5.08 -25.07 4.76
N ASP A 171 5.74 -26.23 4.81
CA ASP A 171 5.32 -27.43 4.06
C ASP A 171 4.41 -28.38 4.86
N THR A 172 3.97 -27.98 6.07
CA THR A 172 3.20 -28.85 6.96
C THR A 172 1.76 -28.39 7.18
N LEU A 173 1.51 -27.08 7.18
CA LEU A 173 0.19 -26.48 7.37
C LEU A 173 -0.09 -25.46 6.27
N VAL A 174 -1.37 -25.38 5.88
CA VAL A 174 -1.83 -24.32 4.96
C VAL A 174 -2.00 -23.01 5.72
N LYS A 175 -1.72 -21.90 5.04
CA LYS A 175 -1.87 -20.55 5.56
C LYS A 175 -2.85 -19.75 4.71
N LEU A 176 -3.73 -19.02 5.40
CA LEU A 176 -4.54 -17.95 4.80
C LEU A 176 -3.87 -16.62 5.16
N ASP A 177 -3.43 -15.87 4.16
CA ASP A 177 -2.88 -14.53 4.37
C ASP A 177 -4.01 -13.50 4.23
N LEU A 178 -4.68 -13.25 5.36
CA LEU A 178 -5.76 -12.27 5.51
C LEU A 178 -5.14 -10.92 5.89
N LEU A 179 -4.60 -10.22 4.90
CA LEU A 179 -3.81 -8.99 5.05
C LEU A 179 -4.71 -7.75 5.19
N GLY A 180 -4.21 -6.76 5.93
CA GLY A 180 -4.80 -5.41 5.97
C GLY A 180 -4.17 -4.54 4.89
N HIS A 181 -4.99 -3.86 4.11
CA HIS A 181 -4.57 -3.01 3.01
C HIS A 181 -5.49 -1.79 2.86
N ASP A 182 -4.96 -0.68 2.33
CA ASP A 182 -5.71 0.56 2.19
C ASP A 182 -6.58 0.61 0.94
N ASP A 183 -6.17 -0.01 -0.17
CA ASP A 183 -6.95 -0.04 -1.42
C ASP A 183 -8.43 -0.42 -1.24
N PRO A 184 -8.78 -1.49 -0.49
CA PRO A 184 -10.18 -1.79 -0.19
C PRO A 184 -10.90 -0.66 0.56
N THR A 185 -10.24 -0.03 1.53
CA THR A 185 -10.78 1.11 2.28
C THR A 185 -11.00 2.32 1.39
N VAL A 186 -10.04 2.63 0.51
CA VAL A 186 -10.10 3.73 -0.46
C VAL A 186 -11.25 3.52 -1.42
N ILE A 187 -11.31 2.37 -2.10
CA ILE A 187 -12.39 2.07 -3.04
C ILE A 187 -13.73 2.13 -2.32
N ARG A 188 -13.86 1.51 -1.14
CA ARG A 188 -15.11 1.53 -0.38
C ARG A 188 -15.58 2.94 -0.07
N MET A 189 -14.67 3.81 0.39
CA MET A 189 -15.00 5.20 0.69
C MET A 189 -15.38 5.98 -0.58
N LEU A 190 -14.71 5.74 -1.70
CA LEU A 190 -15.06 6.34 -2.99
C LEU A 190 -16.45 5.91 -3.45
N GLU A 191 -16.80 4.63 -3.35
CA GLU A 191 -18.16 4.13 -3.64
C GLU A 191 -19.19 4.76 -2.70
N ASP A 192 -18.87 4.88 -1.40
CA ASP A 192 -19.78 5.47 -0.42
C ASP A 192 -20.04 6.96 -0.66
N ILE A 193 -19.03 7.72 -1.12
CA ILE A 193 -19.15 9.15 -1.45
C ILE A 193 -19.89 9.34 -2.79
N THR A 194 -19.45 8.65 -3.83
CA THR A 194 -19.87 8.91 -5.22
C THR A 194 -21.11 8.11 -5.63
N LYS A 195 -21.43 7.04 -4.90
CA LYS A 195 -22.45 6.03 -5.22
C LYS A 195 -22.20 5.26 -6.53
N VAL A 196 -20.99 5.36 -7.09
CA VAL A 196 -20.56 4.59 -8.25
C VAL A 196 -20.03 3.24 -7.77
N ASP A 197 -20.49 2.14 -8.35
CA ASP A 197 -19.92 0.80 -8.14
C ASP A 197 -18.61 0.68 -8.92
N ALA A 198 -17.48 0.54 -8.22
CA ALA A 198 -16.16 0.50 -8.82
C ALA A 198 -15.97 -0.71 -9.76
N LYS A 199 -16.78 -1.78 -9.62
CA LYS A 199 -16.73 -2.95 -10.51
C LYS A 199 -17.29 -2.64 -11.91
N THR A 200 -18.10 -1.60 -12.04
CA THR A 200 -18.68 -1.18 -13.33
C THR A 200 -17.75 -0.30 -14.16
N ILE A 201 -16.63 0.15 -13.57
CA ILE A 201 -15.61 0.93 -14.27
C ILE A 201 -14.96 0.08 -15.37
N THR A 202 -14.98 0.58 -16.60
CA THR A 202 -14.37 -0.10 -17.76
C THR A 202 -12.85 0.03 -17.68
N LEU A 203 -12.16 -1.11 -17.54
CA LEU A 203 -10.71 -1.16 -17.55
C LEU A 203 -10.17 -0.77 -18.94
N GLY A 204 -9.09 -0.01 -18.97
CA GLY A 204 -8.49 0.49 -20.22
C GLY A 204 -9.23 1.69 -20.85
N GLU A 205 -10.18 2.33 -20.14
CA GLU A 205 -10.81 3.57 -20.59
C GLU A 205 -9.76 4.64 -20.93
N GLU A 206 -9.91 5.26 -22.10
CA GLU A 206 -8.87 6.08 -22.76
C GLU A 206 -8.43 7.28 -21.92
N THR A 207 -9.38 8.01 -21.32
CA THR A 207 -9.10 9.21 -20.52
C THR A 207 -8.31 8.87 -19.27
N THR A 208 -8.67 7.78 -18.61
CA THR A 208 -7.98 7.28 -17.41
C THR A 208 -6.61 6.71 -17.77
N MET A 209 -6.47 6.01 -18.90
CA MET A 209 -5.17 5.53 -19.39
C MET A 209 -4.18 6.67 -19.64
N LYS A 210 -4.63 7.79 -20.20
CA LYS A 210 -3.79 8.99 -20.43
C LYS A 210 -3.19 9.56 -19.14
N LEU A 211 -3.76 9.27 -17.97
CA LEU A 211 -3.21 9.71 -16.68
C LEU A 211 -1.81 9.14 -16.41
N PHE A 212 -1.52 7.95 -16.94
CA PHE A 212 -0.26 7.24 -16.74
C PHE A 212 0.85 7.70 -17.70
N SER A 213 0.54 8.59 -18.65
CA SER A 213 1.51 9.11 -19.63
C SER A 213 1.46 10.64 -19.80
N GLY A 214 0.55 11.32 -19.11
CA GLY A 214 0.39 12.78 -19.20
C GLY A 214 -0.47 13.36 -18.08
N THR A 215 -0.67 14.68 -18.11
CA THR A 215 -1.47 15.44 -17.12
C THR A 215 -2.77 15.99 -17.70
N GLU A 216 -3.03 15.76 -18.99
CA GLU A 216 -4.20 16.27 -19.71
C GLU A 216 -5.54 15.86 -19.07
N PRO A 217 -5.73 14.63 -18.58
CA PRO A 217 -6.97 14.24 -17.89
C PRO A 217 -7.26 15.06 -16.63
N LEU A 218 -6.22 15.60 -16.00
CA LEU A 218 -6.34 16.43 -14.80
C LEU A 218 -6.62 17.91 -15.11
N LYS A 219 -6.46 18.32 -16.39
CA LYS A 219 -6.58 19.70 -16.86
C LYS A 219 -5.58 20.66 -16.21
N VAL A 220 -4.39 20.17 -15.88
CA VAL A 220 -3.26 20.95 -15.36
C VAL A 220 -2.04 20.76 -16.25
N LYS A 221 -1.12 21.73 -16.26
CA LYS A 221 0.13 21.60 -17.00
C LYS A 221 1.16 20.85 -16.15
N PRO A 222 2.11 20.12 -16.76
CA PRO A 222 3.19 19.47 -16.04
C PRO A 222 3.97 20.40 -15.10
N GLU A 223 4.18 21.65 -15.52
CA GLU A 223 4.92 22.66 -14.74
C GLU A 223 4.17 23.13 -13.50
N ASP A 224 2.82 23.06 -13.51
CA ASP A 224 1.99 23.52 -12.39
C ASP A 224 2.18 22.63 -11.15
N ILE A 225 2.41 21.33 -11.39
CA ILE A 225 2.50 20.27 -10.37
C ILE A 225 3.90 19.63 -10.29
N ASN A 226 4.87 20.10 -11.09
CA ASN A 226 6.21 19.54 -11.23
C ASN A 226 6.24 18.04 -11.58
N SER A 227 5.32 17.58 -12.44
CA SER A 227 5.28 16.18 -12.89
C SER A 227 4.77 16.07 -14.32
N PRO A 228 5.46 15.31 -15.20
CA PRO A 228 5.01 15.02 -16.55
C PRO A 228 3.85 14.02 -16.62
N VAL A 229 3.53 13.31 -15.53
CA VAL A 229 2.45 12.32 -15.46
C VAL A 229 1.47 12.65 -14.32
N GLY A 230 0.21 12.22 -14.44
CA GLY A 230 -0.87 12.55 -13.51
C GLY A 230 -1.09 11.54 -12.38
N THR A 231 -0.11 10.72 -12.00
CA THR A 231 -0.34 9.56 -11.12
C THR A 231 -0.14 9.82 -9.62
N PHE A 232 0.06 11.06 -9.16
CA PHE A 232 0.16 11.38 -7.72
C PHE A 232 -1.00 10.77 -6.92
N GLY A 233 -0.71 10.12 -5.80
CA GLY A 233 -1.71 9.49 -4.93
C GLY A 233 -2.37 8.21 -5.48
N VAL A 234 -2.11 7.81 -6.73
CA VAL A 234 -2.52 6.50 -7.27
C VAL A 234 -1.63 5.42 -6.64
N PRO A 235 -2.18 4.32 -6.09
CA PRO A 235 -1.35 3.27 -5.48
C PRO A 235 -0.36 2.69 -6.50
N GLU A 236 0.84 2.36 -6.02
CA GLU A 236 2.03 1.95 -6.80
C GLU A 236 2.57 3.03 -7.75
N PHE A 237 1.74 3.49 -8.68
CA PHE A 237 2.10 4.41 -9.75
C PHE A 237 2.37 5.85 -9.30
N GLY A 238 1.98 6.20 -8.07
CA GLY A 238 2.19 7.51 -7.50
C GLY A 238 3.57 7.73 -6.91
N THR A 239 4.42 6.71 -6.79
CA THR A 239 5.78 6.88 -6.24
C THR A 239 6.72 7.54 -7.24
N GLN A 240 7.72 8.29 -6.75
CA GLN A 240 8.71 8.93 -7.64
C GLN A 240 9.40 7.93 -8.57
N PHE A 241 9.72 6.74 -8.06
CA PHE A 241 10.34 5.66 -8.84
C PHE A 241 9.46 5.21 -10.01
N VAL A 242 8.18 4.92 -9.75
CA VAL A 242 7.27 4.44 -10.79
C VAL A 242 6.87 5.58 -11.74
N ARG A 243 6.71 6.81 -11.27
CA ARG A 243 6.51 7.97 -12.14
C ARG A 243 7.65 8.13 -13.15
N GLN A 244 8.91 7.94 -12.74
CA GLN A 244 10.03 7.95 -13.67
C GLN A 244 9.95 6.79 -14.69
N MET A 245 9.54 5.60 -14.26
CA MET A 245 9.31 4.47 -15.18
C MET A 245 8.21 4.78 -16.20
N LEU A 246 7.11 5.43 -15.78
CA LEU A 246 6.03 5.86 -16.67
C LEU A 246 6.52 6.88 -17.70
N VAL A 247 7.42 7.80 -17.31
CA VAL A 247 8.06 8.76 -18.23
C VAL A 247 8.94 8.05 -19.25
N ASP A 248 9.72 7.07 -18.80
CA ASP A 248 10.64 6.30 -19.65
C ASP A 248 9.86 5.38 -20.62
N THR A 249 8.69 4.87 -20.23
CA THR A 249 7.94 3.83 -20.98
C THR A 249 6.70 4.32 -21.72
N LYS A 250 6.05 5.40 -21.25
CA LYS A 250 4.84 6.00 -21.81
C LYS A 250 3.76 4.96 -22.20
N PRO A 251 3.23 4.20 -21.23
CA PRO A 251 2.27 3.12 -21.51
C PRO A 251 1.01 3.67 -22.20
N THR A 252 0.51 2.90 -23.16
CA THR A 252 -0.71 3.16 -23.93
C THR A 252 -1.78 2.08 -23.71
N THR A 253 -1.39 0.93 -23.15
CA THR A 253 -2.27 -0.22 -22.90
C THR A 253 -2.30 -0.63 -21.43
N PHE A 254 -3.37 -1.29 -21.01
CA PHE A 254 -3.51 -1.85 -19.66
C PHE A 254 -2.51 -2.98 -19.42
N ALA A 255 -2.21 -3.80 -20.42
CA ALA A 255 -1.16 -4.80 -20.33
C ALA A 255 0.22 -4.19 -20.02
N GLU A 256 0.56 -3.04 -20.61
CA GLU A 256 1.80 -2.32 -20.27
C GLU A 256 1.80 -1.83 -18.82
N LEU A 257 0.67 -1.41 -18.26
CA LEU A 257 0.58 -1.06 -16.83
C LEU A 257 0.87 -2.28 -15.93
N ILE A 258 0.35 -3.47 -16.29
CA ILE A 258 0.65 -4.72 -15.57
C ILE A 258 2.15 -5.04 -15.63
N ARG A 259 2.78 -4.83 -16.80
CA ARG A 259 4.22 -5.04 -16.97
C ARG A 259 5.03 -4.05 -16.12
N ILE A 260 4.65 -2.77 -16.11
CA ILE A 260 5.30 -1.72 -15.31
C ILE A 260 5.16 -2.04 -13.82
N SER A 261 3.99 -2.48 -13.37
CA SER A 261 3.80 -2.95 -11.99
C SER A 261 4.76 -4.10 -11.67
N GLY A 262 4.86 -5.11 -12.53
CA GLY A 262 5.84 -6.19 -12.33
C GLY A 262 7.29 -5.68 -12.22
N LEU A 263 7.68 -4.72 -13.09
CA LEU A 263 9.02 -4.14 -13.12
C LEU A 263 9.33 -3.24 -11.91
N SER A 264 8.32 -2.57 -11.36
CA SER A 264 8.49 -1.66 -10.22
C SER A 264 8.66 -2.38 -8.89
N HIS A 265 8.36 -3.68 -8.85
CA HIS A 265 8.40 -4.49 -7.64
C HIS A 265 9.49 -5.54 -7.70
N GLY A 266 10.58 -5.29 -6.96
CA GLY A 266 11.68 -6.23 -6.78
C GLY A 266 13.04 -5.60 -7.01
N THR A 267 14.01 -5.99 -6.18
CA THR A 267 15.40 -5.54 -6.33
C THR A 267 16.01 -6.15 -7.59
N ASP A 268 16.73 -5.32 -8.35
CA ASP A 268 17.39 -5.68 -9.62
C ASP A 268 16.45 -6.20 -10.73
N VAL A 269 15.17 -5.80 -10.71
CA VAL A 269 14.22 -6.07 -11.80
C VAL A 269 14.30 -4.96 -12.87
N TRP A 270 14.11 -3.70 -12.47
CA TRP A 270 14.20 -2.54 -13.36
C TRP A 270 15.62 -1.95 -13.41
N LEU A 271 16.07 -1.38 -12.29
CA LEU A 271 17.40 -0.77 -12.17
C LEU A 271 18.49 -1.83 -12.36
N ASN A 272 19.56 -1.47 -13.07
CA ASN A 272 20.69 -2.36 -13.41
C ASN A 272 20.29 -3.60 -14.23
N ASN A 273 19.08 -3.63 -14.79
CA ASN A 273 18.54 -4.78 -15.52
C ASN A 273 17.63 -4.33 -16.68
N ALA A 274 16.30 -4.46 -16.57
CA ALA A 274 15.38 -4.18 -17.67
C ALA A 274 15.50 -2.76 -18.24
N GLN A 275 15.82 -1.76 -17.40
CA GLN A 275 16.03 -0.39 -17.84
C GLN A 275 17.20 -0.27 -18.83
N GLU A 276 18.33 -0.95 -18.57
CA GLU A 276 19.50 -0.93 -19.43
C GLU A 276 19.22 -1.66 -20.74
N LEU A 277 18.49 -2.78 -20.68
CA LEU A 277 18.11 -3.54 -21.88
C LEU A 277 17.25 -2.69 -22.84
N ILE A 278 16.30 -1.91 -22.28
CA ILE A 278 15.44 -1.02 -23.06
C ILE A 278 16.24 0.17 -23.59
N ARG A 279 17.05 0.83 -22.74
CA ARG A 279 17.83 2.01 -23.15
C ARG A 279 18.90 1.70 -24.19
N ASN A 280 19.49 0.49 -24.14
CA ASN A 280 20.49 0.05 -25.10
C ASN A 280 19.88 -0.66 -26.32
N GLU A 281 18.55 -0.61 -26.49
CA GLU A 281 17.82 -1.23 -27.60
C GLU A 281 18.11 -2.74 -27.77
N VAL A 282 18.43 -3.43 -26.68
CA VAL A 282 18.69 -4.89 -26.66
C VAL A 282 17.37 -5.68 -26.68
N ALA A 283 16.35 -5.15 -26.00
CA ALA A 283 15.01 -5.73 -25.93
C ALA A 283 13.96 -4.61 -25.73
N ALA A 284 12.79 -4.76 -26.34
CA ALA A 284 11.67 -3.84 -26.16
C ALA A 284 10.90 -4.13 -24.84
N LEU A 285 10.06 -3.19 -24.40
CA LEU A 285 9.23 -3.35 -23.19
C LEU A 285 8.38 -4.65 -23.20
N PRO A 286 7.81 -5.12 -24.32
CA PRO A 286 7.09 -6.40 -24.39
C PRO A 286 7.97 -7.65 -24.23
N GLU A 287 9.30 -7.52 -24.42
CA GLU A 287 10.23 -8.65 -24.45
C GLU A 287 11.00 -8.84 -23.12
N VAL A 288 11.12 -7.78 -22.31
CA VAL A 288 11.80 -7.87 -21.01
C VAL A 288 11.01 -8.71 -20.00
N ILE A 289 11.68 -9.23 -18.99
CA ILE A 289 11.06 -10.03 -17.93
C ILE A 289 10.38 -9.09 -16.93
N CYS A 290 9.06 -9.10 -16.86
CA CYS A 290 8.28 -8.23 -15.96
C CYS A 290 7.65 -9.01 -14.81
N THR A 291 7.25 -10.25 -15.07
CA THR A 291 6.62 -11.14 -14.09
C THR A 291 7.25 -12.53 -14.15
N ARG A 292 7.08 -13.32 -13.09
CA ARG A 292 7.60 -14.70 -13.10
C ARG A 292 6.95 -15.55 -14.17
N ASP A 293 5.67 -15.32 -14.43
CA ASP A 293 4.86 -16.01 -15.44
C ASP A 293 5.50 -15.89 -16.84
N ASP A 294 6.03 -14.70 -17.17
CA ASP A 294 6.72 -14.45 -18.44
C ASP A 294 7.89 -15.41 -18.65
N ILE A 295 8.65 -15.73 -17.59
CA ILE A 295 9.76 -16.68 -17.67
C ILE A 295 9.27 -18.06 -18.08
N MET A 296 8.23 -18.55 -17.40
CA MET A 296 7.71 -19.88 -17.66
C MET A 296 7.12 -19.98 -19.07
N ILE A 297 6.29 -19.01 -19.47
CA ILE A 297 5.64 -18.97 -20.77
C ILE A 297 6.69 -18.86 -21.89
N TYR A 298 7.65 -17.93 -21.76
CA TYR A 298 8.70 -17.74 -22.76
C TYR A 298 9.52 -19.00 -22.98
N LEU A 299 9.93 -19.67 -21.90
CA LEU A 299 10.73 -20.90 -21.99
C LEU A 299 9.94 -22.06 -22.59
N ILE A 300 8.65 -22.20 -22.27
CA ILE A 300 7.78 -23.21 -22.89
C ILE A 300 7.62 -22.94 -24.39
N ASN A 301 7.40 -21.69 -24.78
CA ASN A 301 7.29 -21.29 -26.19
C ASN A 301 8.59 -21.53 -26.98
N ARG A 302 9.75 -21.48 -26.30
CA ARG A 302 11.06 -21.85 -26.86
C ARG A 302 11.36 -23.36 -26.80
N GLY A 303 10.39 -24.17 -26.36
CA GLY A 303 10.45 -25.62 -26.42
C GLY A 303 11.17 -26.30 -25.24
N LEU A 304 11.29 -25.62 -24.08
CA LEU A 304 11.66 -26.28 -22.82
C LEU A 304 10.47 -27.09 -22.27
N LYS A 305 10.75 -28.12 -21.48
CA LYS A 305 9.67 -28.87 -20.82
C LYS A 305 9.00 -27.97 -19.78
N PRO A 306 7.66 -28.01 -19.64
CA PRO A 306 6.95 -27.15 -18.69
C PRO A 306 7.45 -27.26 -17.25
N THR A 307 7.82 -28.47 -16.79
CA THR A 307 8.40 -28.68 -15.45
C THR A 307 9.79 -28.07 -15.27
N GLU A 308 10.59 -27.97 -16.33
CA GLU A 308 11.91 -27.32 -16.29
C GLU A 308 11.75 -25.81 -16.27
N ALA A 309 10.89 -25.27 -17.14
CA ALA A 309 10.54 -23.85 -17.17
C ALA A 309 9.98 -23.36 -15.82
N PHE A 310 9.09 -24.15 -15.20
CA PHE A 310 8.55 -23.85 -13.86
C PHE A 310 9.63 -23.78 -12.78
N LYS A 311 10.58 -24.71 -12.77
CA LYS A 311 11.69 -24.71 -11.80
C LYS A 311 12.60 -23.49 -11.98
N ILE A 312 12.90 -23.13 -13.23
CA ILE A 312 13.69 -21.94 -13.54
C ILE A 312 12.96 -20.68 -13.06
N MET A 313 11.67 -20.54 -13.38
CA MET A 313 10.83 -19.44 -12.90
C MET A 313 10.86 -19.33 -11.36
N GLU A 314 10.61 -20.43 -10.64
CA GLU A 314 10.58 -20.42 -9.17
C GLU A 314 11.95 -20.13 -8.55
N SER A 315 13.05 -20.52 -9.19
CA SER A 315 14.40 -20.17 -8.77
C SER A 315 14.67 -18.68 -8.91
N VAL A 316 14.42 -18.13 -10.10
CA VAL A 316 14.70 -16.73 -10.45
C VAL A 316 13.85 -15.78 -9.60
N ARG A 317 12.55 -16.04 -9.45
CA ARG A 317 11.65 -15.18 -8.67
C ARG A 317 12.01 -15.10 -7.18
N LYS A 318 12.76 -16.07 -6.65
CA LYS A 318 13.27 -16.11 -5.27
C LYS A 318 14.67 -15.53 -5.13
N GLY A 319 15.28 -15.05 -6.22
CA GLY A 319 16.63 -14.50 -6.20
C GLY A 319 17.75 -15.53 -6.14
N ASN A 320 17.44 -16.80 -6.39
CA ASN A 320 18.43 -17.88 -6.39
C ASN A 320 19.23 -17.94 -7.70
N GLY A 321 18.86 -17.14 -8.71
CA GLY A 321 19.50 -17.13 -10.02
C GLY A 321 19.29 -18.44 -10.79
N LEU A 322 20.28 -18.79 -11.63
CA LEU A 322 20.30 -19.99 -12.47
C LEU A 322 21.42 -20.93 -12.02
N THR A 323 21.13 -22.24 -11.99
CA THR A 323 22.19 -23.26 -11.80
C THR A 323 22.88 -23.56 -13.13
N PRO A 324 24.10 -24.14 -13.13
CA PRO A 324 24.78 -24.55 -14.36
C PRO A 324 23.93 -25.47 -15.26
N GLU A 325 23.10 -26.33 -14.67
CA GLU A 325 22.20 -27.20 -15.41
C GLU A 325 21.06 -26.42 -16.08
N MET A 326 20.51 -25.41 -15.39
CA MET A 326 19.48 -24.53 -15.96
C MET A 326 20.03 -23.74 -17.15
N GLU A 327 21.24 -23.19 -17.00
CA GLU A 327 21.91 -22.46 -18.08
C GLU A 327 22.14 -23.34 -19.30
N LYS A 328 22.66 -24.56 -19.11
CA LYS A 328 22.89 -25.49 -20.20
C LYS A 328 21.62 -25.79 -20.99
N VAL A 329 20.50 -26.04 -20.30
CA VAL A 329 19.21 -26.30 -20.97
C VAL A 329 18.70 -25.07 -21.73
N MET A 330 18.92 -23.87 -21.19
CA MET A 330 18.58 -22.60 -21.87
C MET A 330 19.48 -22.37 -23.10
N GLU A 331 20.78 -22.66 -23.01
CA GLU A 331 21.73 -22.58 -24.13
C GLU A 331 21.38 -23.57 -25.26
N GLU A 332 21.06 -24.82 -24.92
CA GLU A 332 20.61 -25.85 -25.88
C GLU A 332 19.36 -25.43 -26.66
N LYS A 333 18.54 -24.55 -26.08
CA LYS A 333 17.32 -24.00 -26.69
C LYS A 333 17.53 -22.63 -27.34
N SER A 334 18.80 -22.21 -27.48
CA SER A 334 19.18 -20.93 -28.08
C SER A 334 18.53 -19.72 -27.40
N ILE A 335 18.33 -19.79 -26.08
CA ILE A 335 17.87 -18.63 -25.31
C ILE A 335 18.98 -17.58 -25.30
N PRO A 336 18.69 -16.30 -25.59
CA PRO A 336 19.70 -15.26 -25.65
C PRO A 336 20.47 -15.08 -24.34
N LYS A 337 21.77 -14.79 -24.44
CA LYS A 337 22.63 -14.57 -23.27
C LYS A 337 22.12 -13.44 -22.36
N TRP A 338 21.63 -12.34 -22.94
CA TRP A 338 21.09 -11.23 -22.17
C TRP A 338 19.90 -11.65 -21.28
N TYR A 339 19.10 -12.62 -21.73
CA TYR A 339 17.95 -13.13 -21.00
C TYR A 339 18.40 -13.93 -19.78
N MET A 340 19.40 -14.80 -19.96
CA MET A 340 20.01 -15.56 -18.86
C MET A 340 20.69 -14.64 -17.84
N ASP A 341 21.41 -13.62 -18.31
CA ASP A 341 22.04 -12.63 -17.43
C ASP A 341 21.00 -11.82 -16.65
N SER A 342 19.87 -11.47 -17.28
CA SER A 342 18.73 -10.83 -16.60
C SER A 342 18.15 -11.71 -15.50
N CYS A 343 17.92 -13.01 -15.77
CA CYS A 343 17.45 -13.97 -14.77
C CYS A 343 18.37 -14.09 -13.54
N LYS A 344 19.68 -13.95 -13.71
CA LYS A 344 20.65 -14.03 -12.60
C LYS A 344 20.65 -12.79 -11.71
N LYS A 345 20.22 -11.63 -12.23
CA LYS A 345 20.20 -10.36 -11.50
C LYS A 345 19.01 -10.27 -10.55
N ILE A 346 17.82 -10.66 -11.02
CA ILE A 346 16.55 -10.56 -10.29
C ILE A 346 16.67 -11.17 -8.89
N LYS A 347 16.33 -10.39 -7.85
CA LYS A 347 16.30 -10.87 -6.45
C LYS A 347 14.92 -11.29 -5.97
N TYR A 348 13.89 -10.70 -6.54
CA TYR A 348 12.51 -10.99 -6.23
C TYR A 348 11.62 -10.53 -7.39
N MET A 349 10.54 -11.26 -7.68
CA MET A 349 9.63 -10.89 -8.76
C MET A 349 8.19 -11.34 -8.52
N PHE A 350 7.23 -10.50 -8.89
CA PHE A 350 5.80 -10.73 -8.74
C PHE A 350 5.23 -11.77 -9.73
N PRO A 351 4.16 -12.49 -9.33
CA PRO A 351 3.25 -13.13 -10.27
C PRO A 351 2.37 -12.11 -11.01
N LYS A 352 2.06 -12.42 -12.27
CA LYS A 352 1.19 -11.59 -13.14
C LYS A 352 -0.19 -11.38 -12.53
N ALA A 353 -0.74 -12.38 -11.83
CA ALA A 353 -2.01 -12.24 -11.11
C ALA A 353 -1.99 -11.13 -10.05
N HIS A 354 -0.89 -10.99 -9.31
CA HIS A 354 -0.75 -9.97 -8.29
C HIS A 354 -0.61 -8.58 -8.92
N ALA A 355 0.26 -8.45 -9.93
CA ALA A 355 0.39 -7.22 -10.70
C ALA A 355 -0.96 -6.80 -11.31
N ALA A 356 -1.70 -7.73 -11.95
CA ALA A 356 -3.02 -7.46 -12.49
C ALA A 356 -4.01 -7.00 -11.42
N ALA A 357 -4.06 -7.64 -10.26
CA ALA A 357 -4.97 -7.25 -9.18
C ALA A 357 -4.70 -5.82 -8.69
N TYR A 358 -3.43 -5.47 -8.47
CA TYR A 358 -3.02 -4.14 -8.02
C TYR A 358 -3.28 -3.08 -9.10
N VAL A 359 -2.97 -3.37 -10.36
CA VAL A 359 -3.25 -2.44 -11.48
C VAL A 359 -4.76 -2.22 -11.65
N VAL A 360 -5.59 -3.25 -11.48
CA VAL A 360 -7.06 -3.09 -11.49
C VAL A 360 -7.53 -2.16 -10.37
N MET A 361 -7.00 -2.29 -9.16
CA MET A 361 -7.33 -1.36 -8.06
C MET A 361 -6.83 0.07 -8.36
N ALA A 362 -5.56 0.21 -8.75
CA ALA A 362 -4.95 1.48 -9.08
C ALA A 362 -5.71 2.21 -10.21
N PHE A 363 -6.11 1.49 -11.25
CA PHE A 363 -6.87 2.03 -12.37
C PHE A 363 -8.26 2.50 -11.94
N ARG A 364 -8.97 1.72 -11.11
CA ARG A 364 -10.28 2.13 -10.56
C ARG A 364 -10.15 3.40 -9.72
N ILE A 365 -9.13 3.49 -8.86
CA ILE A 365 -8.86 4.69 -8.06
C ILE A 365 -8.48 5.88 -8.96
N ALA A 366 -7.66 5.66 -10.00
CA ALA A 366 -7.30 6.68 -10.98
C ALA A 366 -8.52 7.19 -11.76
N TRP A 367 -9.50 6.33 -12.06
CA TRP A 367 -10.75 6.73 -12.68
C TRP A 367 -11.51 7.73 -11.79
N PHE A 368 -11.62 7.47 -10.48
CA PHE A 368 -12.19 8.43 -9.54
C PHE A 368 -11.38 9.73 -9.46
N LYS A 369 -10.05 9.68 -9.57
CA LYS A 369 -9.22 10.88 -9.63
C LYS A 369 -9.56 11.79 -10.83
N VAL A 370 -9.88 11.19 -11.97
CA VAL A 370 -10.27 11.91 -13.19
C VAL A 370 -11.69 12.48 -13.06
N TYR A 371 -12.67 11.64 -12.71
CA TYR A 371 -14.10 11.97 -12.80
C TYR A 371 -14.72 12.52 -11.51
N TYR A 372 -14.17 12.19 -10.34
CA TYR A 372 -14.63 12.61 -9.02
C TYR A 372 -13.46 13.11 -8.15
N PRO A 373 -12.78 14.20 -8.57
CA PRO A 373 -11.52 14.62 -7.96
C PRO A 373 -11.64 14.97 -6.47
N GLU A 374 -12.71 15.67 -6.06
CA GLU A 374 -12.94 15.98 -4.64
C GLU A 374 -13.07 14.71 -3.78
N ALA A 375 -13.75 13.68 -4.29
CA ALA A 375 -13.85 12.38 -3.63
C ALA A 375 -12.50 11.69 -3.54
N PHE A 376 -11.72 11.69 -4.63
CA PHE A 376 -10.36 11.16 -4.64
C PHE A 376 -9.48 11.81 -3.57
N TYR A 377 -9.41 13.14 -3.53
CA TYR A 377 -8.56 13.85 -2.57
C TYR A 377 -9.05 13.67 -1.13
N ALA A 378 -10.35 13.79 -0.87
CA ALA A 378 -10.92 13.58 0.46
C ALA A 378 -10.61 12.15 0.98
N THR A 379 -10.77 11.14 0.13
CA THR A 379 -10.43 9.76 0.49
C THR A 379 -8.93 9.56 0.66
N TYR A 380 -8.09 10.10 -0.22
CA TYR A 380 -6.63 10.01 -0.09
C TYR A 380 -6.15 10.57 1.25
N PHE A 381 -6.56 11.79 1.61
CA PHE A 381 -6.15 12.42 2.86
C PHE A 381 -6.75 11.74 4.10
N THR A 382 -7.91 11.10 3.98
CA THR A 382 -8.52 10.35 5.08
C THR A 382 -7.80 9.04 5.37
N VAL A 383 -7.37 8.32 4.32
CA VAL A 383 -6.90 6.93 4.47
C VAL A 383 -5.38 6.83 4.46
N ARG A 384 -4.66 7.68 3.72
CA ARG A 384 -3.22 7.49 3.43
C ARG A 384 -2.30 8.60 3.95
N ALA A 385 -2.84 9.72 4.41
CA ALA A 385 -2.04 10.91 4.75
C ALA A 385 -1.76 11.03 6.26
N ASP A 386 -1.10 10.03 6.85
CA ASP A 386 -0.83 9.96 8.30
C ASP A 386 -0.01 11.17 8.83
N ASP A 387 0.88 11.72 8.01
CA ASP A 387 1.73 12.86 8.35
C ASP A 387 1.16 14.22 7.86
N PHE A 388 -0.16 14.29 7.61
CA PHE A 388 -0.81 15.54 7.20
C PHE A 388 -0.74 16.59 8.31
N ASP A 389 -0.53 17.84 7.93
CA ASP A 389 -0.55 18.99 8.83
C ASP A 389 -1.39 20.10 8.21
N ALA A 390 -2.61 20.28 8.73
CA ALA A 390 -3.53 21.29 8.23
C ALA A 390 -2.96 22.71 8.40
N ALA A 391 -2.26 22.98 9.51
CA ALA A 391 -1.72 24.31 9.80
C ALA A 391 -0.66 24.76 8.76
N LEU A 392 0.10 23.80 8.21
CA LEU A 392 1.07 24.06 7.16
C LEU A 392 0.41 24.13 5.78
N ILE A 393 -0.44 23.15 5.46
CA ILE A 393 -1.04 22.99 4.14
C ILE A 393 -2.03 24.12 3.81
N MET A 394 -2.74 24.62 4.81
CA MET A 394 -3.72 25.69 4.65
C MET A 394 -3.12 27.08 4.43
N LYS A 395 -1.79 27.24 4.51
CA LYS A 395 -1.11 28.51 4.15
C LYS A 395 -1.18 28.83 2.66
N GLY A 396 -1.62 27.89 1.83
CA GLY A 396 -1.90 28.10 0.42
C GLY A 396 -0.88 27.45 -0.54
N PRO A 397 -1.16 27.50 -1.85
CA PRO A 397 -0.39 26.78 -2.86
C PRO A 397 1.05 27.25 -3.01
N GLU A 398 1.35 28.53 -2.78
CA GLU A 398 2.70 29.09 -2.83
C GLU A 398 3.60 28.49 -1.74
N PHE A 399 3.07 28.43 -0.50
CA PHE A 399 3.79 27.84 0.63
C PHE A 399 4.05 26.34 0.42
N VAL A 400 3.05 25.62 -0.10
CA VAL A 400 3.19 24.20 -0.46
C VAL A 400 4.26 24.00 -1.53
N ARG A 401 4.26 24.82 -2.58
CA ARG A 401 5.27 24.76 -3.66
C ARG A 401 6.68 25.03 -3.15
N GLU A 402 6.86 26.01 -2.26
CA GLU A 402 8.15 26.30 -1.64
C GLU A 402 8.60 25.14 -0.73
N SER A 403 7.68 24.57 0.05
CA SER A 403 7.96 23.43 0.92
C SER A 403 8.41 22.20 0.12
N ILE A 404 7.75 21.89 -1.00
CA ILE A 404 8.16 20.82 -1.93
C ILE A 404 9.57 21.08 -2.45
N LYS A 405 9.87 22.32 -2.89
CA LYS A 405 11.20 22.68 -3.40
C LYS A 405 12.29 22.48 -2.34
N ASN A 406 12.03 22.91 -1.11
CA ASN A 406 12.96 22.77 0.01
C ASN A 406 13.22 21.28 0.33
N LEU A 407 12.17 20.48 0.48
CA LEU A 407 12.32 19.04 0.74
C LEU A 407 13.03 18.31 -0.40
N THR A 408 12.68 18.62 -1.65
CA THR A 408 13.31 18.01 -2.83
C THR A 408 14.80 18.34 -2.91
N SER A 409 15.21 19.53 -2.45
CA SER A 409 16.63 19.94 -2.44
C SER A 409 17.51 19.14 -1.48
N ILE A 410 16.93 18.57 -0.42
CA ILE A 410 17.61 17.70 0.55
C ILE A 410 17.84 16.29 -0.05
N GLY A 411 16.94 15.85 -0.94
CA GLY A 411 17.09 14.60 -1.69
C GLY A 411 17.12 13.36 -0.80
N ASN A 412 18.19 12.55 -0.91
CA ASN A 412 18.28 11.26 -0.25
C ASN A 412 18.48 11.33 1.28
N GLU A 413 18.81 12.51 1.82
CA GLU A 413 19.00 12.72 3.25
C GLU A 413 17.68 12.90 4.03
N LEU A 414 16.56 12.99 3.33
CA LEU A 414 15.23 13.09 3.96
C LEU A 414 14.95 11.88 4.87
N SER A 415 14.44 12.19 6.06
CA SER A 415 13.87 11.19 6.97
C SER A 415 12.61 10.55 6.36
N ALA A 416 12.20 9.40 6.90
CA ALA A 416 10.98 8.72 6.45
C ALA A 416 9.74 9.64 6.58
N LYS A 417 9.64 10.39 7.68
CA LYS A 417 8.55 11.36 7.91
C LYS A 417 8.55 12.45 6.85
N GLU A 418 9.71 13.03 6.53
CA GLU A 418 9.78 14.10 5.53
C GLU A 418 9.47 13.60 4.11
N LYS A 419 9.80 12.35 3.77
CA LYS A 419 9.38 11.72 2.50
C LYS A 419 7.86 11.55 2.42
N ASN A 420 7.22 11.17 3.53
CA ASN A 420 5.76 11.09 3.60
C ASN A 420 5.11 12.46 3.43
N VAL A 421 5.62 13.47 4.15
CA VAL A 421 5.15 14.86 4.03
C VAL A 421 5.32 15.36 2.59
N LEU A 422 6.47 15.13 1.96
CA LEU A 422 6.68 15.49 0.55
C LEU A 422 5.60 14.87 -0.36
N THR A 423 5.30 13.58 -0.19
CA THR A 423 4.28 12.88 -0.96
C THR A 423 2.88 13.49 -0.76
N ILE A 424 2.53 13.87 0.48
CA ILE A 424 1.27 14.55 0.79
C ILE A 424 1.21 15.94 0.16
N LEU A 425 2.32 16.69 0.19
CA LEU A 425 2.43 18.01 -0.41
C LEU A 425 2.32 17.95 -1.94
N GLU A 426 2.91 16.95 -2.60
CA GLU A 426 2.76 16.74 -4.05
C GLU A 426 1.29 16.58 -4.45
N VAL A 427 0.54 15.72 -3.74
CA VAL A 427 -0.90 15.51 -3.97
C VAL A 427 -1.70 16.77 -3.65
N THR A 428 -1.32 17.50 -2.61
CA THR A 428 -1.94 18.77 -2.20
C THR A 428 -1.76 19.86 -3.25
N LEU A 429 -0.54 20.01 -3.81
CA LEU A 429 -0.27 20.98 -4.86
C LEU A 429 -1.11 20.66 -6.09
N GLU A 430 -1.17 19.39 -6.49
CA GLU A 430 -2.03 18.96 -7.60
C GLU A 430 -3.50 19.30 -7.35
N MET A 431 -4.03 19.03 -6.16
CA MET A 431 -5.39 19.40 -5.78
C MET A 431 -5.65 20.90 -5.95
N TYR A 432 -4.74 21.75 -5.47
CA TYR A 432 -4.84 23.20 -5.63
C TYR A 432 -4.79 23.63 -7.10
N MET A 433 -3.92 23.05 -7.91
CA MET A 433 -3.83 23.38 -9.34
C MET A 433 -5.06 22.93 -10.13
N ARG A 434 -5.86 22.02 -9.56
CA ARG A 434 -7.19 21.64 -10.07
C ARG A 434 -8.33 22.50 -9.52
N ASN A 435 -8.01 23.62 -8.84
CA ASN A 435 -8.96 24.54 -8.21
C ASN A 435 -9.80 23.92 -7.09
N ILE A 436 -9.27 22.91 -6.41
CA ILE A 436 -9.89 22.32 -5.22
C ILE A 436 -9.09 22.79 -4.02
N GLY A 437 -9.76 23.47 -3.09
CA GLY A 437 -9.13 24.03 -1.88
C GLY A 437 -9.57 23.34 -0.61
N PHE A 438 -8.92 23.70 0.50
CA PHE A 438 -9.40 23.36 1.84
C PHE A 438 -10.24 24.48 2.43
N VAL A 439 -11.25 24.11 3.22
CA VAL A 439 -11.96 25.04 4.11
C VAL A 439 -11.45 24.91 5.55
N PRO A 440 -11.57 25.96 6.38
CA PRO A 440 -11.12 25.93 7.78
C PRO A 440 -11.63 24.73 8.57
N ILE A 441 -10.84 24.26 9.52
CA ILE A 441 -11.31 23.30 10.51
C ILE A 441 -12.37 23.99 11.38
N ASP A 442 -13.45 23.28 11.67
CA ASP A 442 -14.58 23.82 12.41
C ASP A 442 -14.98 22.86 13.53
N LEU A 443 -15.18 23.41 14.74
CA LEU A 443 -15.44 22.63 15.94
C LEU A 443 -16.70 21.77 15.85
N TYR A 444 -17.69 22.15 15.05
CA TYR A 444 -18.98 21.47 14.93
C TYR A 444 -19.18 20.79 13.57
N MET A 445 -18.49 21.23 12.52
CA MET A 445 -18.62 20.66 11.17
C MET A 445 -17.49 19.70 10.78
N SER A 446 -16.29 19.82 11.32
CA SER A 446 -15.19 18.88 11.01
C SER A 446 -15.44 17.51 11.63
N ASP A 447 -15.12 16.43 10.91
CA ASP A 447 -15.16 15.08 11.48
C ASP A 447 -14.01 14.85 12.49
N SER A 448 -14.05 13.73 13.20
CA SER A 448 -12.93 13.29 14.04
C SER A 448 -11.70 12.85 13.25
N SER A 449 -11.89 12.21 12.10
CA SER A 449 -10.79 11.63 11.31
C SER A 449 -11.00 11.61 9.80
N ARG A 450 -12.16 12.02 9.28
CA ARG A 450 -12.47 12.00 7.84
C ARG A 450 -12.48 13.41 7.23
N PHE A 451 -11.89 13.54 6.05
CA PHE A 451 -12.02 14.75 5.24
C PHE A 451 -13.42 14.80 4.62
N ILE A 452 -14.15 15.90 4.82
CA ILE A 452 -15.54 16.07 4.35
C ILE A 452 -15.56 16.98 3.13
N ILE A 453 -16.27 16.57 2.08
CA ILE A 453 -16.51 17.42 0.90
C ILE A 453 -17.61 18.44 1.22
N THR A 454 -17.33 19.72 0.97
CA THR A 454 -18.26 20.85 1.14
C THR A 454 -18.44 21.56 -0.20
N LYS A 455 -19.32 22.57 -0.27
CA LYS A 455 -19.52 23.34 -1.52
C LYS A 455 -18.33 24.23 -1.85
N GLU A 456 -17.59 24.65 -0.83
CA GLU A 456 -16.48 25.61 -0.93
C GLU A 456 -15.11 24.92 -0.98
N GLY A 457 -15.04 23.61 -0.76
CA GLY A 457 -13.81 22.81 -0.76
C GLY A 457 -13.86 21.62 0.18
N ILE A 458 -12.70 21.09 0.55
CA ILE A 458 -12.59 19.93 1.45
C ILE A 458 -12.30 20.41 2.87
N ARG A 459 -13.06 19.91 3.85
CA ARG A 459 -12.87 20.23 5.27
C ARG A 459 -11.98 19.18 5.94
N PRO A 460 -10.82 19.56 6.51
CA PRO A 460 -10.01 18.64 7.28
C PRO A 460 -10.70 18.23 8.60
N PRO A 461 -10.44 17.00 9.07
CA PRO A 461 -10.88 16.55 10.38
C PRO A 461 -10.08 17.20 11.51
N LEU A 462 -10.58 17.06 12.75
CA LEU A 462 -9.89 17.59 13.94
C LEU A 462 -8.51 16.96 14.14
N ASN A 463 -8.33 15.67 13.84
CA ASN A 463 -7.03 14.98 13.98
C ASN A 463 -6.01 15.32 12.88
N ALA A 464 -6.36 16.16 11.90
CA ALA A 464 -5.42 16.68 10.91
C ALA A 464 -4.50 17.78 11.47
N LEU A 465 -4.73 18.20 12.72
CA LEU A 465 -3.89 19.13 13.46
C LEU A 465 -2.83 18.39 14.26
N GLN A 466 -1.58 18.82 14.10
CA GLN A 466 -0.48 18.32 14.93
C GLN A 466 -0.80 18.56 16.41
N GLY A 467 -0.64 17.51 17.22
CA GLY A 467 -1.00 17.51 18.64
C GLY A 467 -2.42 17.02 18.95
N VAL A 468 -3.31 16.91 17.96
CA VAL A 468 -4.67 16.38 18.13
C VAL A 468 -4.73 14.90 17.72
N GLY A 469 -4.55 14.00 18.68
CA GLY A 469 -4.64 12.56 18.42
C GLY A 469 -6.06 12.08 18.11
N THR A 470 -6.19 10.97 17.38
CA THR A 470 -7.48 10.38 16.97
C THR A 470 -8.48 10.16 18.12
N ASN A 471 -8.01 9.75 19.30
CA ASN A 471 -8.89 9.58 20.47
C ASN A 471 -9.41 10.90 21.02
N ALA A 472 -8.58 11.97 21.01
CA ALA A 472 -8.99 13.30 21.42
C ALA A 472 -10.05 13.85 20.45
N ALA A 473 -9.80 13.74 19.14
CA ALA A 473 -10.75 14.13 18.11
C ALA A 473 -12.09 13.38 18.24
N LYS A 474 -12.06 12.05 18.43
CA LYS A 474 -13.28 11.24 18.65
C LYS A 474 -14.03 11.65 19.91
N SER A 475 -13.31 11.96 21.00
CA SER A 475 -13.90 12.44 22.25
C SER A 475 -14.64 13.77 22.04
N ILE A 476 -14.00 14.73 21.34
CA ILE A 476 -14.61 16.03 21.02
C ILE A 476 -15.91 15.86 20.20
N VAL A 477 -15.87 15.05 19.13
CA VAL A 477 -17.05 14.81 18.29
C VAL A 477 -18.16 14.11 19.07
N LYS A 478 -17.83 13.09 19.88
CA LYS A 478 -18.82 12.39 20.70
C LYS A 478 -19.48 13.31 21.73
N GLU A 479 -18.71 14.21 22.36
CA GLU A 479 -19.24 15.10 23.38
C GLU A 479 -20.06 16.24 22.75
N ARG A 480 -19.60 16.85 21.65
CA ARG A 480 -20.36 17.94 21.00
C ARG A 480 -21.74 17.48 20.47
N GLU A 481 -21.88 16.20 20.10
CA GLU A 481 -23.16 15.61 19.69
C GLU A 481 -24.17 15.52 20.84
N GLN A 482 -23.71 15.45 22.10
CA GLN A 482 -24.60 15.42 23.26
C GLN A 482 -25.14 16.82 23.60
N ARG A 483 -24.26 17.84 23.53
CA ARG A 483 -24.61 19.26 23.68
C ARG A 483 -23.47 20.14 23.19
N GLU A 484 -23.78 21.36 22.77
CA GLU A 484 -22.78 22.38 22.46
C GLU A 484 -21.86 22.67 23.67
N PHE A 485 -20.64 23.09 23.38
CA PHE A 485 -19.68 23.51 24.41
C PHE A 485 -20.00 24.94 24.85
N LEU A 486 -20.03 25.17 26.16
CA LEU A 486 -20.33 26.50 26.72
C LEU A 486 -19.09 27.38 26.81
N SER A 487 -17.93 26.75 27.02
CA SER A 487 -16.62 27.39 27.14
C SER A 487 -15.53 26.39 26.81
N ILE A 488 -14.30 26.89 26.68
CA ILE A 488 -13.11 26.03 26.49
C ILE A 488 -12.89 25.13 27.71
N GLU A 489 -13.17 25.64 28.92
CA GLU A 489 -13.21 24.85 30.16
C GLU A 489 -14.26 23.71 30.12
N ASP A 490 -15.50 23.99 29.68
CA ASP A 490 -16.54 22.95 29.54
C ASP A 490 -16.11 21.86 28.55
N MET A 491 -15.49 22.26 27.44
CA MET A 491 -14.95 21.30 26.46
C MET A 491 -13.84 20.45 27.07
N HIS A 492 -12.87 21.07 27.77
CA HIS A 492 -11.77 20.35 28.42
C HIS A 492 -12.29 19.30 29.40
N ASP A 493 -13.23 19.68 30.26
CA ASP A 493 -13.71 18.81 31.34
C ASP A 493 -14.54 17.62 30.82
N ARG A 494 -15.34 17.86 29.78
CA ARG A 494 -16.16 16.80 29.15
C ARG A 494 -15.32 15.83 28.33
N THR A 495 -14.42 16.36 27.52
CA THR A 495 -13.66 15.55 26.55
C THR A 495 -12.40 14.94 27.14
N ARG A 496 -11.91 15.49 28.26
CA ARG A 496 -10.63 15.16 28.92
C ARG A 496 -9.42 15.29 27.99
N VAL A 497 -9.50 16.16 27.00
CA VAL A 497 -8.37 16.45 26.11
C VAL A 497 -7.29 17.23 26.84
N THR A 498 -6.03 17.03 26.44
CA THR A 498 -4.90 17.69 27.09
C THR A 498 -4.85 19.18 26.73
N LYS A 499 -4.12 19.97 27.53
CA LYS A 499 -3.84 21.38 27.22
C LYS A 499 -3.22 21.58 25.83
N THR A 500 -2.34 20.68 25.41
CA THR A 500 -1.73 20.69 24.07
C THR A 500 -2.77 20.59 22.94
N VAL A 501 -3.82 19.78 23.13
CA VAL A 501 -4.91 19.69 22.14
C VAL A 501 -5.68 21.01 22.06
N ILE A 502 -5.93 21.64 23.20
CA ILE A 502 -6.62 22.93 23.26
C ILE A 502 -5.79 24.03 22.59
N GLU A 503 -4.50 24.08 22.88
CA GLU A 503 -3.56 25.03 22.25
C GLU A 503 -3.56 24.87 20.73
N ALA A 504 -3.44 23.64 20.21
CA ALA A 504 -3.48 23.36 18.78
C ALA A 504 -4.79 23.83 18.12
N LEU A 505 -5.94 23.64 18.78
CA LEU A 505 -7.24 24.09 18.28
C LEU A 505 -7.37 25.63 18.33
N LYS A 506 -6.87 26.28 19.39
CA LYS A 506 -6.87 27.74 19.52
C LYS A 506 -6.01 28.41 18.46
N GLU A 507 -4.80 27.90 18.23
CA GLU A 507 -3.86 28.47 17.25
C GLU A 507 -4.43 28.51 15.83
N GLN A 508 -5.39 27.64 15.53
CA GLN A 508 -6.07 27.57 14.23
C GLN A 508 -7.45 28.24 14.23
N GLY A 509 -7.79 28.98 15.27
CA GLY A 509 -9.05 29.71 15.39
C GLY A 509 -10.30 28.84 15.56
N VAL A 510 -10.13 27.54 15.84
CA VAL A 510 -11.26 26.59 15.95
C VAL A 510 -12.13 26.89 17.18
N LEU A 511 -11.53 27.50 18.21
CA LEU A 511 -12.20 27.82 19.48
C LEU A 511 -12.55 29.31 19.64
N ASP A 512 -12.39 30.15 18.61
CA ASP A 512 -12.54 31.61 18.70
C ASP A 512 -13.95 32.06 19.13
N ASN A 513 -14.96 31.24 18.85
CA ASN A 513 -16.35 31.52 19.22
C ASN A 513 -16.72 31.07 20.65
N LEU A 514 -15.78 30.49 21.41
CA LEU A 514 -16.01 30.02 22.77
C LEU A 514 -15.32 30.93 23.80
N PRO A 515 -15.99 31.31 24.90
CA PRO A 515 -15.32 31.97 26.02
C PRO A 515 -14.37 30.99 26.73
N GLU A 516 -13.36 31.53 27.43
CA GLU A 516 -12.40 30.70 28.19
C GLU A 516 -13.09 29.89 29.29
N THR A 517 -13.94 30.53 30.10
CA THR A 517 -14.64 29.92 31.24
C THR A 517 -16.13 30.17 31.17
N SER A 518 -16.89 29.28 31.80
CA SER A 518 -18.33 29.43 31.95
C SER A 518 -18.62 30.34 33.16
N GLN A 519 -19.00 31.60 32.95
CA GLN A 519 -19.26 32.53 34.06
C GLN A 519 -20.50 32.17 34.91
N MET A 520 -21.37 31.27 34.44
CA MET A 520 -22.52 30.77 35.21
C MET A 520 -22.70 29.26 35.03
N SER A 521 -22.43 28.49 36.08
CA SER A 521 -22.89 27.10 36.21
C SER A 521 -24.30 27.08 36.80
N LEU A 522 -25.28 26.57 36.04
CA LEU A 522 -26.69 26.46 36.47
C LEU A 522 -26.86 25.58 37.73
N PHE A 523 -25.93 24.66 38.00
CA PHE A 523 -25.98 23.82 39.21
C PHE A 523 -25.55 24.57 40.48
N ASN A 524 -24.80 25.67 40.38
CA ASN A 524 -24.43 26.46 41.56
C ASN A 524 -25.63 27.24 42.13
N PHE A 525 -26.68 27.47 41.33
CA PHE A 525 -27.94 28.08 41.79
C PHE A 525 -28.86 27.06 42.50
N ALA A 526 -28.73 25.76 42.21
CA ALA A 526 -29.59 24.73 42.78
C ALA A 526 -29.26 24.36 44.24
N PHE A 527 -28.09 24.77 44.76
CA PHE A 527 -27.64 24.45 46.12
C PHE A 527 -27.53 25.67 47.06
N HIS A 528 -28.06 26.83 46.66
CA HIS A 528 -28.15 28.02 47.53
C HIS A 528 -29.58 28.32 48.02
N SER A 529 -30.48 27.33 47.98
CA SER A 529 -31.82 27.44 48.55
C SER A 529 -32.23 26.17 49.29
N SER A 530 -31.58 25.91 50.42
CA SER A 530 -32.15 25.21 51.58
C SER A 530 -31.24 25.34 52.78
#